data_AF-A0A7S4JC40-F1
#
_entry.id   AF-A0A7S4JC40-F1
#
_cell.length_a   1.000
_cell.length_b   1.000
_cell.length_c   1.000
_cell.angle_alpha   90.00
_cell.angle_beta   90.00
_cell.angle_gamma   90.00
#
_symmetry.space_group_name_H-M   'P 1'
#
loop_
_entity.id
_entity.type
_entity.pdbx_description
1 polymer ?
#
loop_
_entity_poly.entity_id
_entity_poly.type
_entity_poly.pdbx_seq_one_letter_code
_entity_poly.pdbx_strand_id
1 'polypeptide(L)'
;MVKTSSKENADENGNEAKSHLPRTGDEAVEFFGRAGEDSETKVLFLNRAHTGLNFRPYDLVVVDRSDIEPEYFTMSSSGVVHIQPNQPSQFTHLGQWWRRSSLFNTLRSITFFKNFV
;
A
#
# COMPACT_ATOMS: atom_id res chain seq x y z
N MET A 1 -62.24 1.95 -16.17
CA MET A 1 -61.79 0.75 -15.44
C MET A 1 -60.29 0.94 -15.17
N VAL A 2 -59.93 1.77 -14.19
CA VAL A 2 -59.65 1.46 -12.76
C VAL A 2 -58.44 0.55 -12.56
N LYS A 3 -57.33 1.21 -12.17
CA LYS A 3 -56.22 0.86 -11.23
C LYS A 3 -55.50 -0.50 -11.42
N THR A 4 -54.16 -0.58 -11.34
CA THR A 4 -53.37 -0.35 -10.12
C THR A 4 -51.88 -0.12 -10.40
N SER A 5 -51.28 0.85 -9.70
CA SER A 5 -49.87 0.82 -9.31
C SER A 5 -49.65 -0.20 -8.20
N SER A 6 -48.48 -0.84 -8.18
CA SER A 6 -47.69 -1.03 -6.96
C SER A 6 -46.24 -1.29 -7.33
N LYS A 7 -45.35 -0.50 -6.72
CA LYS A 7 -43.91 -0.76 -6.58
C LYS A 7 -43.72 -1.94 -5.63
N GLU A 8 -42.75 -2.79 -5.90
CA GLU A 8 -42.08 -3.58 -4.87
C GLU A 8 -40.58 -3.66 -5.21
N ASN A 9 -39.77 -3.19 -4.26
CA ASN A 9 -38.30 -3.29 -4.25
C ASN A 9 -37.91 -4.73 -3.90
N ALA A 10 -36.77 -5.20 -4.41
CA ALA A 10 -35.64 -5.69 -3.61
C ALA A 10 -34.64 -6.41 -4.51
N ASP A 11 -33.40 -5.94 -4.42
CA ASP A 11 -32.15 -6.70 -4.38
C ASP A 11 -31.85 -7.69 -5.51
N GLU A 12 -30.72 -7.46 -6.20
CA GLU A 12 -29.59 -8.39 -6.10
C GLU A 12 -28.30 -7.78 -6.69
N ASN A 13 -27.44 -7.39 -5.74
CA ASN A 13 -26.00 -7.62 -5.70
C ASN A 13 -25.26 -7.93 -6.99
N GLY A 14 -24.31 -7.04 -7.31
CA GLY A 14 -23.19 -7.36 -8.17
C GLY A 14 -22.33 -6.15 -8.49
N ASN A 15 -22.02 -5.31 -7.50
CA ASN A 15 -21.03 -4.26 -7.72
C ASN A 15 -19.65 -4.92 -7.78
N GLU A 16 -19.29 -5.37 -8.98
CA GLU A 16 -17.98 -5.91 -9.34
C GLU A 16 -16.91 -4.97 -8.78
N ALA A 17 -16.21 -5.44 -7.75
CA ALA A 17 -15.04 -4.78 -7.19
C ALA A 17 -13.95 -4.76 -8.25
N LYS A 18 -14.01 -3.79 -9.18
CA LYS A 18 -12.87 -3.44 -10.01
C LYS A 18 -11.75 -3.09 -9.05
N SER A 19 -10.75 -3.95 -8.99
CA SER A 19 -9.57 -3.82 -8.12
C SER A 19 -8.89 -2.50 -8.45
N HIS A 20 -9.20 -1.47 -7.68
CA HIS A 20 -8.49 -0.21 -7.75
C HIS A 20 -7.04 -0.50 -7.33
N LEU A 21 -6.10 -0.20 -8.24
CA LEU A 21 -4.68 -0.41 -7.94
C LEU A 21 -4.28 0.47 -6.74
N PRO A 22 -3.55 -0.09 -5.77
CA PRO A 22 -3.13 0.65 -4.59
C PRO A 22 -2.29 1.85 -4.99
N ARG A 23 -2.48 2.96 -4.27
CA ARG A 23 -1.74 4.22 -4.47
C ARG A 23 -0.63 4.40 -3.45
N THR A 24 -0.78 3.81 -2.28
CA THR A 24 0.16 3.95 -1.15
C THR A 24 0.81 2.63 -0.79
N GLY A 25 1.93 2.69 -0.06
CA GLY A 25 2.60 1.51 0.47
C GLY A 25 1.71 0.68 1.40
N ASP A 26 0.88 1.32 2.22
CA ASP A 26 -0.03 0.62 3.14
C ASP A 26 -1.15 -0.10 2.37
N GLU A 27 -1.75 0.55 1.37
CA GLU A 27 -2.72 -0.08 0.47
C GLU A 27 -2.09 -1.24 -0.31
N ALA A 28 -0.82 -1.11 -0.72
CA ALA A 28 -0.10 -2.17 -1.41
C ALA A 28 0.14 -3.40 -0.52
N VAL A 29 0.45 -3.19 0.77
CA VAL A 29 0.54 -4.27 1.76
C VAL A 29 -0.81 -4.97 1.92
N GLU A 30 -1.91 -4.22 2.00
CA GLU A 30 -3.25 -4.81 2.08
C GLU A 30 -3.64 -5.57 0.81
N PHE A 31 -3.32 -5.00 -0.37
CA PHE A 31 -3.56 -5.62 -1.66
C PHE A 31 -2.89 -6.99 -1.75
N PHE A 32 -1.58 -7.06 -1.46
CA PHE A 32 -0.84 -8.32 -1.52
C PHE A 32 -1.16 -9.28 -0.37
N GLY A 33 -1.55 -8.76 0.80
CA GLY A 33 -2.01 -9.57 1.93
C GLY A 33 -3.36 -10.26 1.67
N ARG A 34 -4.26 -9.62 0.89
CA ARG A 34 -5.57 -10.16 0.52
C ARG A 34 -5.54 -11.04 -0.72
N ALA A 35 -4.84 -10.59 -1.77
CA ALA A 35 -4.86 -11.25 -3.06
C ALA A 35 -3.96 -12.50 -3.13
N GLY A 36 -2.99 -12.64 -2.22
CA GLY A 36 -2.03 -13.74 -2.23
C GLY A 36 -1.19 -13.77 -3.51
N GLU A 37 -0.71 -14.96 -3.89
CA GLU A 37 0.07 -15.16 -5.12
C GLU A 37 -0.78 -15.12 -6.40
N ASP A 38 -2.10 -15.22 -6.32
CA ASP A 38 -3.01 -15.34 -7.47
C ASP A 38 -3.43 -14.00 -8.09
N SER A 39 -2.88 -12.87 -7.60
CA SER A 39 -3.09 -11.56 -8.21
C SER A 39 -2.55 -11.48 -9.65
N GLU A 40 -3.28 -10.80 -10.54
CA GLU A 40 -2.79 -10.48 -11.89
C GLU A 40 -1.56 -9.56 -11.82
N THR A 41 -1.56 -8.62 -10.88
CA THR A 41 -0.43 -7.73 -10.61
C THR A 41 0.54 -8.39 -9.63
N LYS A 42 1.70 -8.86 -10.13
CA LYS A 42 2.70 -9.54 -9.30
C LYS A 42 3.62 -8.61 -8.52
N VAL A 43 3.91 -7.44 -9.07
CA VAL A 43 4.89 -6.50 -8.52
C VAL A 43 4.40 -5.07 -8.74
N LEU A 44 4.53 -4.25 -7.69
CA LEU A 44 4.35 -2.80 -7.74
C LEU A 44 5.70 -2.11 -7.61
N PHE A 45 5.85 -0.95 -8.25
CA PHE A 45 6.98 -0.05 -8.08
C PHE A 45 6.55 1.10 -7.18
N LEU A 46 7.39 1.46 -6.22
CA LEU A 46 7.09 2.50 -5.26
C LEU A 46 8.28 3.42 -5.05
N ASN A 47 8.03 4.72 -4.99
CA ASN A 47 9.01 5.70 -4.54
C ASN A 47 8.77 6.05 -3.07
N ARG A 48 9.77 6.65 -2.44
CA ARG A 48 9.61 7.24 -1.12
C ARG A 48 8.67 8.44 -1.21
N ALA A 49 7.73 8.55 -0.27
CA ALA A 49 6.87 9.72 -0.21
C ALA A 49 7.69 10.97 0.14
N HIS A 50 7.39 12.08 -0.53
CA HIS A 50 8.00 13.37 -0.25
C HIS A 50 7.39 13.99 1.02
N THR A 51 7.99 13.69 2.18
CA THR A 51 7.51 14.15 3.49
C THR A 51 8.26 15.38 4.04
N GLY A 52 9.07 16.03 3.19
CA GLY A 52 9.88 17.19 3.56
C GLY A 52 10.92 16.85 4.62
N LEU A 53 10.95 17.62 5.71
CA LEU A 53 11.89 17.40 6.83
C LEU A 53 11.45 16.28 7.78
N ASN A 54 10.24 15.74 7.62
CA ASN A 54 9.78 14.65 8.47
C ASN A 54 10.37 13.32 7.99
N PHE A 55 11.26 12.73 8.79
CA PHE A 55 11.74 11.39 8.53
C PHE A 55 10.59 10.38 8.63
N ARG A 56 10.17 9.82 7.49
CA ARG A 56 9.04 8.88 7.34
C ARG A 56 9.44 7.74 6.38
N PRO A 57 10.28 6.81 6.82
CA PRO A 57 10.94 5.88 5.91
C PRO A 57 10.03 4.80 5.30
N TYR A 58 8.84 4.60 5.87
CA TYR A 58 7.85 3.61 5.43
C TYR A 58 6.71 4.20 4.60
N ASP A 59 6.62 5.53 4.51
CA ASP A 59 5.62 6.20 3.71
C ASP A 59 6.07 6.08 2.24
N LEU A 60 5.41 5.19 1.48
CA LEU A 60 5.71 4.91 0.07
C LEU A 60 4.51 5.27 -0.83
N VAL A 61 4.81 5.64 -2.07
CA VAL A 61 3.80 5.95 -3.10
C VAL A 61 4.01 5.02 -4.29
N VAL A 62 2.94 4.39 -4.76
CA VAL A 62 2.98 3.54 -5.96
C VAL A 62 3.12 4.42 -7.19
N VAL A 63 4.06 4.06 -8.07
CA VAL A 63 4.40 4.80 -9.28
C VAL A 63 4.47 3.88 -10.49
N ASP A 64 4.29 4.46 -11.67
CA ASP A 64 4.54 3.79 -12.93
C ASP A 64 6.06 3.63 -13.18
N ARG A 65 6.43 2.69 -14.05
CA ARG A 65 7.84 2.41 -14.36
C ARG A 65 8.60 3.60 -14.93
N SER A 66 7.91 4.53 -15.61
CA SER A 66 8.52 5.75 -16.16
C SER A 66 8.93 6.74 -15.08
N ASP A 67 8.33 6.66 -13.90
CA ASP A 67 8.42 7.68 -12.84
C ASP A 67 9.25 7.19 -11.65
N ILE A 68 9.96 6.06 -11.83
CA ILE A 68 10.83 5.48 -10.81
C ILE A 68 12.01 6.42 -10.53
N GLU A 69 12.22 6.72 -9.25
CA GLU A 69 13.37 7.48 -8.79
C GLU A 69 14.62 6.59 -8.66
N PRO A 70 15.84 7.17 -8.60
CA PRO A 70 17.06 6.39 -8.44
C PRO A 70 17.06 5.47 -7.20
N GLU A 71 16.46 5.93 -6.11
CA GLU A 71 16.13 5.12 -4.93
C GLU A 71 14.64 4.78 -4.96
N TYR A 72 14.31 3.49 -5.00
CA TYR A 72 12.93 3.05 -5.11
C TYR A 72 12.74 1.68 -4.44
N PHE A 73 11.51 1.23 -4.43
CA PHE A 73 11.08 -0.02 -3.83
C PHE A 73 10.27 -0.83 -4.84
N THR A 74 10.37 -2.16 -4.72
CA THR A 74 9.40 -3.07 -5.34
C THR A 74 8.68 -3.83 -4.25
N MET A 75 7.38 -4.08 -4.45
CA MET A 75 6.57 -4.83 -3.49
C MET A 75 5.80 -5.92 -4.20
N SER A 76 5.76 -7.10 -3.59
CA SER A 76 4.97 -8.26 -3.99
C SER A 76 4.40 -8.98 -2.76
N SER A 77 3.62 -10.05 -2.98
CA SER A 77 3.16 -10.96 -1.92
C SER A 77 4.30 -11.53 -1.07
N SER A 78 5.49 -11.72 -1.65
CA SER A 78 6.65 -12.24 -0.94
C SER A 78 7.31 -11.20 -0.02
N GLY A 79 7.34 -9.94 -0.44
CA GLY A 79 7.97 -8.87 0.33
C GLY A 79 8.31 -7.61 -0.45
N VAL A 80 9.14 -6.80 0.19
CA VAL A 80 9.61 -5.50 -0.28
C VAL A 80 11.10 -5.57 -0.56
N VAL A 81 11.51 -5.13 -1.74
CA VAL A 81 12.91 -4.91 -2.08
C VAL A 81 13.17 -3.42 -2.09
N HIS A 82 14.18 -2.97 -1.37
CA HIS A 82 14.71 -1.60 -1.45
C HIS A 82 15.89 -1.59 -2.40
N ILE A 83 15.83 -0.73 -3.42
CA ILE A 83 16.88 -0.54 -4.40
C ILE A 83 17.41 0.89 -4.25
N GLN A 84 18.73 1.00 -4.05
CA GLN A 84 19.40 2.28 -3.91
C GLN A 84 20.70 2.26 -4.73
N PRO A 85 21.08 3.37 -5.39
CA PRO A 85 22.33 3.43 -6.14
C PRO A 85 23.52 3.17 -5.22
N ASN A 86 24.49 2.41 -5.72
CA ASN A 86 25.75 2.09 -5.02
C ASN A 86 25.59 1.28 -3.72
N GLN A 87 24.42 0.66 -3.48
CA GLN A 87 24.18 -0.22 -2.34
C GLN A 87 23.56 -1.55 -2.82
N PRO A 88 23.85 -2.68 -2.15
CA PRO A 88 23.14 -3.92 -2.41
C PRO A 88 21.65 -3.76 -2.13
N SER A 89 20.82 -4.37 -2.98
CA SER A 89 19.36 -4.40 -2.77
C SER A 89 19.02 -5.14 -1.48
N GLN A 90 18.13 -4.58 -0.68
CA GLN A 90 17.72 -5.16 0.60
C GLN A 90 16.31 -5.72 0.51
N PHE A 91 16.15 -7.01 0.81
CA PHE A 91 14.85 -7.66 0.85
C PHE A 91 14.29 -7.73 2.28
N THR A 92 13.01 -7.44 2.42
CA THR A 92 12.25 -7.57 3.66
C THR A 92 10.93 -8.26 3.38
N HIS A 93 10.63 -9.37 4.08
CA HIS A 93 9.34 -10.05 3.97
C HIS A 93 8.16 -9.10 4.25
N LEU A 94 7.03 -9.30 3.56
CA LEU A 94 5.89 -8.38 3.61
C LEU A 94 5.36 -8.16 5.03
N GLY A 95 5.19 -9.23 5.80
CA GLY A 95 4.77 -9.14 7.21
C GLY A 95 5.78 -8.42 8.10
N GLN A 96 7.08 -8.54 7.81
CA GLN A 96 8.12 -7.80 8.53
C GLN A 96 8.11 -6.32 8.18
N TRP A 97 7.86 -5.98 6.91
CA TRP A 97 7.70 -4.59 6.46
C TRP A 97 6.54 -3.91 7.18
N TRP A 98 5.36 -4.55 7.18
CA TRP A 98 4.17 -4.08 7.89
C TRP A 98 4.44 -3.86 9.38
N ARG A 99 5.08 -4.83 10.04
CA ARG A 99 5.44 -4.74 11.45
C ARG A 99 6.38 -3.57 11.73
N ARG A 100 7.40 -3.38 10.88
CA ARG A 100 8.38 -2.28 11.00
C ARG A 100 7.71 -0.92 10.82
N SER A 101 6.83 -0.77 9.82
CA SER A 101 6.04 0.44 9.60
C SER A 101 5.15 0.77 10.82
N SER A 102 4.43 -0.24 11.32
CA SER A 102 3.54 -0.10 12.47
C SER A 102 4.30 0.27 13.74
N LEU A 103 5.45 -0.37 13.98
CA LEU A 103 6.32 -0.06 15.12
C LEU A 103 6.84 1.37 15.04
N PHE A 104 7.28 1.82 13.85
CA PHE A 104 7.75 3.19 13.65
C PHE A 104 6.68 4.22 13.99
N ASN A 105 5.46 4.04 13.49
CA ASN A 105 4.32 4.90 13.81
C ASN A 105 3.98 4.89 15.30
N THR A 106 4.04 3.71 15.93
CA THR A 106 3.80 3.56 17.39
C THR A 106 4.85 4.33 18.19
N LEU A 107 6.14 4.15 17.89
CA LEU A 107 7.24 4.84 18.57
C LEU A 107 7.13 6.36 18.44
N ARG A 108 6.76 6.85 17.25
CA ARG A 108 6.57 8.29 17.00
C ARG A 108 5.35 8.88 17.72
N SER A 109 4.39 8.06 18.13
CA SER A 109 3.21 8.53 18.87
C SER A 109 3.52 8.84 20.35
N ILE A 110 4.54 8.20 20.93
CA ILE A 110 4.95 8.37 22.32
C ILE A 110 5.61 9.76 22.51
N THR A 111 5.05 10.56 23.41
CA THR A 111 5.50 11.94 23.68
C THR A 111 6.97 12.04 24.08
N PHE A 112 7.50 11.05 24.82
CA PHE A 112 8.91 11.01 25.20
C PHE A 112 9.85 11.03 23.98
N PHE A 113 9.53 10.28 22.92
CA PHE A 113 10.35 10.20 21.71
C PHE A 113 10.12 11.37 20.74
N LYS A 114 9.07 12.19 20.93
CA LYS A 114 8.85 13.39 20.11
C LYS A 114 9.90 14.49 20.36
N ASN A 115 10.53 14.49 21.52
CA ASN A 115 11.50 15.52 21.92
C ASN A 115 12.98 15.09 21.73
N PHE A 116 13.24 13.88 21.23
CA PHE A 116 14.58 13.31 21.08
C PHE A 116 15.00 13.05 19.63
N VAL A 117 14.20 13.47 18.65
CA VAL A 117 14.47 13.35 17.21
C VAL A 117 14.46 14.73 16.57
#